data_AF-A0A429G5Z2-F1
#
_entry.id   AF-A0A429G5Z2-F1
#
_cell.length_a   1.000
_cell.length_b   1.000
_cell.length_c   1.000
_cell.angle_alpha   90.00
_cell.angle_beta   90.00
_cell.angle_gamma   90.00
#
_symmetry.space_group_name_H-M   'P 1'
#
loop_
_entity.id
_entity.type
_entity.pdbx_description
1 polymer ?
#
loop_
_entity_poly.entity_id
_entity_poly.type
_entity_poly.pdbx_seq_one_letter_code
_entity_poly.pdbx_strand_id
1 'polypeptide(L)'
;MGFLREITEEYLGALQYVKEVPRDVKLPTSRDIVALVGPRRAGKTFLMLKSVKNLLDSGKQALYISFDELQIRRIDARKLAEMAREEYPRGEIHLFLDEVQEWENWDSKLRWLHDVKDFLLYVTGSSSALQSSEIPSRLRGRYISVLLLPFSFREVSSKEKIDITTFRERGAIKALLNDYMTWGGFP
;
A
#
# COMPACT_ATOMS: atom_id res chain seq x y z
N MET A 1 -15.90 4.76 18.49
CA MET A 1 -15.04 4.62 17.31
C MET A 1 -15.80 3.74 16.37
N GLY A 2 -15.97 4.11 15.10
CA GLY A 2 -16.70 3.23 14.20
C GLY A 2 -15.77 2.23 13.52
N PHE A 3 -16.39 1.28 12.84
CA PHE A 3 -15.82 -0.01 12.49
C PHE A 3 -14.60 0.08 11.55
N LEU A 4 -14.62 0.98 10.55
CA LEU A 4 -13.48 1.10 9.62
C LEU A 4 -12.25 1.70 10.29
N ARG A 5 -12.45 2.58 11.28
CA ARG A 5 -11.36 3.18 12.04
C ARG A 5 -10.73 2.16 12.98
N GLU A 6 -11.53 1.32 13.62
CA GLU A 6 -11.06 0.21 14.45
C GLU A 6 -10.15 -0.73 13.63
N ILE A 7 -10.62 -1.19 12.47
CA ILE A 7 -9.80 -1.99 11.53
C ILE A 7 -8.52 -1.26 11.16
N THR A 8 -8.61 0.03 10.80
CA THR A 8 -7.41 0.82 10.45
C THR A 8 -6.40 0.83 11.58
N GLU A 9 -6.83 1.04 12.82
CA GLU A 9 -5.96 1.09 14.00
C GLU A 9 -5.36 -0.30 14.33
N GLU A 10 -6.10 -1.39 14.15
CA GLU A 10 -5.59 -2.77 14.31
C GLU A 10 -4.39 -3.05 13.37
N TYR A 11 -4.53 -2.74 12.08
CA TYR A 11 -3.43 -2.95 11.12
C TYR A 11 -2.26 -2.00 11.34
N LEU A 12 -2.52 -0.74 11.71
CA LEU A 12 -1.46 0.19 12.08
C LEU A 12 -0.70 -0.30 13.32
N GLY A 13 -1.39 -0.94 14.26
CA GLY A 13 -0.78 -1.60 15.42
C GLY A 13 0.23 -2.67 15.02
N ALA A 14 0.01 -3.39 13.92
CA ALA A 14 0.94 -4.42 13.43
C ALA A 14 2.32 -3.85 13.03
N LEU A 15 2.40 -2.56 12.67
CA LEU A 15 3.66 -1.91 12.28
C LEU A 15 4.71 -1.91 13.41
N GLN A 16 4.29 -2.02 14.68
CA GLN A 16 5.21 -2.04 15.81
C GLN A 16 6.12 -3.28 15.85
N TYR A 17 5.72 -4.35 15.17
CA TYR A 17 6.45 -5.63 15.13
C TYR A 17 7.39 -5.75 13.92
N VAL A 18 7.49 -4.71 13.08
CA VAL A 18 8.24 -4.77 11.82
C VAL A 18 9.41 -3.78 11.87
N LYS A 19 10.61 -4.27 11.53
CA LYS A 19 11.78 -3.39 11.38
C LYS A 19 11.66 -2.60 10.08
N GLU A 20 11.45 -1.29 10.19
CA GLU A 20 11.32 -0.42 9.03
C GLU A 20 12.62 -0.37 8.20
N VAL A 21 12.45 -0.41 6.87
CA VAL A 21 13.45 -0.03 5.87
C VAL A 21 12.79 1.06 5.04
N PRO A 22 13.32 2.29 5.02
CA PRO A 22 12.79 3.37 4.20
C PRO A 22 12.72 2.94 2.72
N ARG A 23 11.60 3.26 2.06
CA ARG A 23 11.41 3.04 0.62
C ARG A 23 11.69 4.32 -0.15
N ASP A 24 12.31 4.18 -1.31
CA ASP A 24 12.46 5.29 -2.26
C ASP A 24 11.14 5.59 -2.99
N VAL A 25 10.28 4.57 -3.13
CA VAL A 25 8.97 4.67 -3.78
C VAL A 25 7.98 5.41 -2.88
N LYS A 26 7.30 6.40 -3.44
CA LYS A 26 6.21 7.15 -2.78
C LYS A 26 4.92 7.00 -3.56
N LEU A 27 3.80 6.92 -2.85
CA LEU A 27 2.47 6.93 -3.47
C LEU A 27 2.06 8.39 -3.78
N PRO A 28 1.73 8.73 -5.04
CA PRO A 28 1.27 10.06 -5.38
C PRO A 28 -0.15 10.32 -4.83
N THR A 29 -0.49 11.59 -4.67
CA THR A 29 -1.89 12.00 -4.50
C THR A 29 -2.49 12.24 -5.89
N SER A 30 -3.52 11.49 -6.27
CA SER A 30 -4.16 11.58 -7.59
C SER A 30 -5.67 11.47 -7.48
N ARG A 31 -6.38 12.11 -8.42
CA ARG A 31 -7.84 11.94 -8.63
C ARG A 31 -8.17 10.64 -9.36
N ASP A 32 -7.19 10.03 -10.02
CA ASP A 32 -7.27 8.69 -10.57
C ASP A 32 -6.92 7.65 -9.50
N ILE A 33 -7.33 6.41 -9.70
CA ILE A 33 -7.02 5.30 -8.79
C ILE A 33 -5.50 5.04 -8.80
N VAL A 34 -4.85 5.11 -7.64
CA VAL A 34 -3.43 4.79 -7.49
C VAL A 34 -3.29 3.29 -7.25
N ALA A 35 -2.94 2.54 -8.29
CA ALA A 35 -2.73 1.10 -8.21
C ALA A 35 -1.28 0.77 -7.87
N LEU A 36 -1.04 0.26 -6.66
CA LEU A 36 0.25 -0.23 -6.22
C LEU A 36 0.45 -1.69 -6.68
N VAL A 37 1.30 -1.87 -7.68
CA VAL A 37 1.58 -3.16 -8.34
C VAL A 37 2.97 -3.66 -8.03
N GLY A 38 3.21 -4.96 -8.11
CA GLY A 38 4.53 -5.56 -7.87
C GLY A 38 4.45 -7.03 -7.45
N PRO A 39 5.58 -7.74 -7.36
CA PRO A 39 5.60 -9.15 -6.98
C PRO A 39 5.04 -9.39 -5.57
N ARG A 40 4.62 -10.63 -5.28
CA ARG A 40 4.32 -11.04 -3.90
C ARG A 40 5.55 -10.79 -3.01
N ARG A 41 5.29 -10.43 -1.75
CA ARG A 41 6.31 -10.10 -0.75
C ARG A 41 7.14 -8.84 -1.01
N ALA A 42 6.84 -8.01 -2.02
CA ALA A 42 7.57 -6.74 -2.24
C ALA A 42 7.36 -5.67 -1.13
N GLY A 43 6.43 -5.88 -0.19
CA GLY A 43 6.11 -4.92 0.88
C GLY A 43 4.98 -3.93 0.55
N LYS A 44 4.03 -4.32 -0.32
CA LYS A 44 2.91 -3.45 -0.74
C LYS A 44 2.02 -3.00 0.42
N THR A 45 1.49 -3.95 1.18
CA THR A 45 0.69 -3.69 2.39
C THR A 45 1.44 -2.79 3.37
N PHE A 46 2.72 -3.04 3.60
CA PHE A 46 3.55 -2.21 4.47
C PHE A 46 3.63 -0.75 3.96
N LEU A 47 3.85 -0.55 2.65
CA LEU A 47 3.88 0.79 2.07
C LEU A 47 2.53 1.51 2.18
N MET A 48 1.40 0.81 2.01
CA MET A 48 0.06 1.38 2.24
C MET A 48 -0.11 1.80 3.70
N LEU A 49 0.13 0.91 4.65
CA LEU A 49 -0.03 1.19 6.08
C LEU A 49 0.88 2.34 6.54
N LYS A 50 2.11 2.39 6.05
CA LYS A 50 3.01 3.52 6.33
C LYS A 50 2.47 4.83 5.77
N SER A 51 1.89 4.79 4.57
CA SER A 51 1.27 5.97 3.95
C SER A 51 0.05 6.44 4.74
N VAL A 52 -0.81 5.51 5.18
CA VAL A 52 -1.96 5.80 6.06
C VAL A 52 -1.49 6.46 7.35
N LYS A 53 -0.50 5.87 8.03
CA LYS A 53 0.07 6.43 9.25
C LYS A 53 0.57 7.86 9.05
N ASN A 54 1.37 8.10 8.01
CA ASN A 54 1.91 9.42 7.72
C ASN A 54 0.81 10.45 7.42
N LEU A 55 -0.28 10.04 6.75
CA LEU A 55 -1.42 10.91 6.47
C LEU A 55 -2.16 11.27 7.76
N LEU A 56 -2.46 10.29 8.61
CA LEU A 56 -3.11 10.50 9.91
C LEU A 56 -2.25 11.40 10.81
N ASP A 57 -0.95 11.14 10.89
CA ASP A 57 0.01 11.95 11.68
C ASP A 57 0.07 13.41 11.17
N SER A 58 -0.20 13.63 9.88
CA SER A 58 -0.30 14.97 9.28
C SER A 58 -1.68 15.63 9.41
N GLY A 59 -2.62 15.01 10.13
CA GLY A 59 -3.98 15.49 10.32
C GLY A 59 -4.93 15.27 9.13
N LYS A 60 -4.53 14.46 8.15
CA LYS A 60 -5.39 14.08 7.02
C LYS A 60 -6.25 12.87 7.37
N GLN A 61 -7.35 12.71 6.65
CA GLN A 61 -8.29 11.62 6.85
C GLN A 61 -7.87 10.44 5.97
N ALA A 62 -7.57 9.31 6.59
CA ALA A 62 -7.19 8.09 5.87
C ALA A 62 -7.80 6.85 6.54
N LEU A 63 -8.24 5.90 5.72
CA LEU A 63 -8.74 4.61 6.16
C LEU A 63 -8.01 3.50 5.40
N TYR A 64 -7.74 2.40 6.10
CA TYR A 64 -7.18 1.19 5.53
C TYR A 64 -8.17 0.05 5.66
N ILE A 65 -8.38 -0.68 4.58
CA ILE A 65 -9.29 -1.83 4.51
C ILE A 65 -8.58 -2.94 3.74
N SER A 66 -8.55 -4.15 4.31
CA SER A 66 -8.11 -5.36 3.62
C SER A 66 -9.29 -6.23 3.23
N PHE A 67 -9.36 -6.64 1.96
CA PHE A 67 -10.42 -7.55 1.49
C PHE A 67 -10.14 -9.02 1.75
N ASP A 68 -9.00 -9.36 2.36
CA ASP A 68 -8.76 -10.69 2.94
C ASP A 68 -9.66 -10.97 4.16
N GLU A 69 -10.18 -9.92 4.81
CA GLU A 69 -11.10 -10.05 5.93
C GLU A 69 -12.49 -10.51 5.50
N LEU A 70 -12.95 -11.65 6.05
CA LEU A 70 -14.23 -12.27 5.70
C LEU A 70 -15.43 -11.34 5.87
N GLN A 71 -15.42 -10.46 6.88
CA GLN A 71 -16.51 -9.52 7.15
C GLN A 71 -16.60 -8.40 6.09
N ILE A 72 -15.46 -8.04 5.49
CA ILE A 72 -15.35 -6.96 4.50
C ILE A 72 -15.53 -7.48 3.09
N ARG A 73 -15.11 -8.71 2.81
CA ARG A 73 -14.99 -9.28 1.46
C ARG A 73 -16.25 -9.16 0.59
N ARG A 74 -17.44 -9.13 1.20
CA ARG A 74 -18.73 -9.04 0.52
C ARG A 74 -19.45 -7.70 0.68
N ILE A 75 -18.79 -6.69 1.27
CA ILE A 75 -19.40 -5.37 1.46
C ILE A 75 -19.74 -4.74 0.10
N ASP A 76 -20.86 -4.02 0.06
CA ASP A 76 -21.22 -3.21 -1.09
C ASP A 76 -20.40 -1.90 -1.13
N ALA A 77 -20.15 -1.38 -2.33
CA ALA A 77 -19.38 -0.14 -2.50
C ALA A 77 -20.07 1.07 -1.84
N ARG A 78 -21.40 1.16 -1.95
CA ARG A 78 -22.17 2.22 -1.30
C ARG A 78 -22.09 2.10 0.21
N LYS A 79 -22.21 0.88 0.75
CA LYS A 79 -22.11 0.68 2.20
C LYS A 79 -20.71 1.03 2.73
N LEU A 80 -19.66 0.66 2.01
CA LEU A 80 -18.28 1.06 2.34
C LEU A 80 -18.13 2.59 2.34
N ALA A 81 -18.68 3.28 1.33
CA ALA A 81 -18.65 4.73 1.24
C ALA A 81 -19.42 5.41 2.39
N GLU A 82 -20.60 4.91 2.75
CA GLU A 82 -21.39 5.38 3.90
C GLU A 82 -20.60 5.24 5.20
N MET A 83 -20.00 4.07 5.45
CA MET A 83 -19.18 3.83 6.65
C MET A 83 -17.95 4.74 6.69
N ALA A 84 -17.29 4.99 5.56
CA ALA A 84 -16.18 5.94 5.50
C ALA A 84 -16.63 7.38 5.83
N ARG A 85 -17.83 7.76 5.41
CA ARG A 85 -18.43 9.08 5.71
C ARG A 85 -18.98 9.20 7.12
N GLU A 86 -19.38 8.11 7.75
CA GLU A 86 -19.68 8.08 9.19
C GLU A 86 -18.43 8.39 10.03
N GLU A 87 -17.26 7.87 9.66
CA GLU A 87 -15.98 8.22 10.33
C GLU A 87 -15.54 9.66 10.04
N TYR A 88 -15.67 10.08 8.78
CA TYR A 88 -15.19 11.36 8.30
C TYR A 88 -16.31 12.12 7.57
N PRO A 89 -17.18 12.84 8.30
CA PRO A 89 -18.38 13.47 7.73
C PRO A 89 -18.10 14.57 6.71
N ARG A 90 -16.89 15.12 6.70
CA ARG A 90 -16.48 16.23 5.81
C ARG A 90 -15.02 16.08 5.45
N GLY A 91 -14.66 16.62 4.29
CA GLY A 91 -13.27 16.66 3.82
C GLY A 91 -12.93 15.54 2.85
N GLU A 92 -11.67 15.52 2.44
CA GLU A 92 -11.12 14.54 1.50
C GLU A 92 -10.59 13.33 2.26
N ILE A 93 -11.08 12.14 1.90
CA ILE A 93 -10.72 10.88 2.53
C ILE A 93 -9.77 10.11 1.60
N HIS A 94 -8.61 9.72 2.11
CA HIS A 94 -7.72 8.78 1.45
C HIS A 94 -8.14 7.34 1.81
N LEU A 95 -8.62 6.58 0.83
CA LEU A 95 -9.11 5.22 1.04
C LEU A 95 -8.09 4.22 0.48
N PHE A 96 -7.46 3.45 1.37
CA PHE A 96 -6.50 2.40 1.04
C PHE A 96 -7.19 1.05 1.08
N LEU A 97 -7.23 0.38 -0.07
CA LEU A 97 -7.94 -0.86 -0.31
C LEU A 97 -6.93 -1.97 -0.70
N ASP A 98 -6.59 -2.83 0.26
CA ASP A 98 -5.63 -3.92 0.06
C ASP A 98 -6.34 -5.17 -0.48
N GLU A 99 -5.65 -5.90 -1.36
CA GLU A 99 -6.11 -7.17 -1.95
C GLU A 99 -7.48 -7.07 -2.64
N VAL A 100 -7.71 -6.03 -3.47
CA VAL A 100 -9.02 -5.76 -4.08
C VAL A 100 -9.55 -6.88 -4.95
N GLN A 101 -8.72 -7.80 -5.45
CA GLN A 101 -9.19 -8.94 -6.22
C GLN A 101 -10.05 -9.91 -5.40
N GLU A 102 -9.93 -9.90 -4.07
CA GLU A 102 -10.77 -10.71 -3.19
C GLU A 102 -12.17 -10.11 -3.02
N TRP A 103 -12.34 -8.82 -3.35
CA TRP A 103 -13.61 -8.11 -3.31
C TRP A 103 -14.48 -8.49 -4.52
N GLU A 104 -15.68 -9.00 -4.25
CA GLU A 104 -16.59 -9.41 -5.33
C GLU A 104 -16.97 -8.22 -6.22
N ASN A 105 -16.87 -8.40 -7.54
CA ASN A 105 -17.14 -7.34 -8.54
C ASN A 105 -16.32 -6.05 -8.30
N TRP A 106 -15.10 -6.19 -7.79
CA TRP A 106 -14.24 -5.08 -7.39
C TRP A 106 -14.06 -4.02 -8.46
N ASP A 107 -14.01 -4.40 -9.75
CA ASP A 107 -13.76 -3.46 -10.83
C ASP A 107 -14.91 -2.47 -10.99
N SER A 108 -16.14 -2.96 -10.97
CA SER A 108 -17.34 -2.13 -11.05
C SER A 108 -17.49 -1.24 -9.82
N LYS A 109 -17.20 -1.80 -8.65
CA LYS A 109 -17.28 -1.09 -7.37
C LYS A 109 -16.21 0.00 -7.25
N LEU A 110 -14.96 -0.27 -7.65
CA LEU A 110 -13.90 0.75 -7.71
C LEU A 110 -14.21 1.84 -8.73
N ARG A 111 -14.72 1.49 -9.92
CA ARG A 111 -15.14 2.50 -10.91
C ARG A 111 -16.21 3.42 -10.33
N TRP A 112 -17.19 2.87 -9.61
CA TRP A 112 -18.21 3.66 -8.94
C TRP A 112 -17.62 4.58 -7.87
N LEU A 113 -16.78 4.06 -6.97
CA LEU A 113 -16.10 4.86 -5.93
C LEU A 113 -15.24 5.99 -6.53
N HIS A 114 -14.60 5.74 -7.67
CA HIS A 114 -13.83 6.73 -8.40
C HIS A 114 -14.73 7.80 -9.05
N ASP A 115 -15.85 7.39 -9.65
CA ASP A 115 -16.73 8.27 -10.43
C ASP A 115 -17.57 9.19 -9.52
N VAL A 116 -17.85 8.81 -8.26
CA VAL A 116 -18.51 9.70 -7.27
C VAL A 116 -17.59 10.83 -6.77
N LYS A 117 -16.28 10.75 -7.00
CA LYS A 117 -15.27 11.77 -6.68
C LYS A 117 -15.19 12.19 -5.21
N ASP A 118 -15.60 11.30 -4.34
CA ASP A 118 -15.67 11.52 -2.89
C ASP A 118 -14.41 11.06 -2.13
N PHE A 119 -13.59 10.22 -2.79
CA PHE A 119 -12.42 9.55 -2.20
C PHE A 119 -11.18 9.69 -3.09
N LEU A 120 -10.00 9.72 -2.47
CA LEU A 120 -8.72 9.45 -3.13
C LEU A 120 -8.39 7.97 -2.94
N LEU A 121 -8.32 7.21 -4.03
CA LEU A 121 -8.29 5.76 -3.98
C LEU A 121 -6.88 5.22 -4.18
N TYR A 122 -6.46 4.35 -3.27
CA TYR A 122 -5.22 3.59 -3.34
C TYR A 122 -5.57 2.11 -3.28
N VAL A 123 -5.07 1.32 -4.23
CA VAL A 123 -5.44 -0.10 -4.33
C VAL A 123 -4.22 -0.98 -4.49
N THR A 124 -4.27 -2.20 -3.95
CA THR A 124 -3.33 -3.27 -4.26
C THR A 124 -4.07 -4.54 -4.68
N GLY A 125 -3.28 -5.56 -4.99
CA GLY A 125 -3.72 -6.88 -5.32
C GLY A 125 -2.56 -7.82 -5.60
N SER A 126 -2.84 -9.11 -5.64
CA SER A 126 -1.83 -10.11 -5.94
C SER A 126 -1.37 -10.04 -7.40
N SER A 127 -0.09 -10.39 -7.61
CA SER A 127 0.64 -10.20 -8.86
C SER A 127 0.04 -10.92 -10.06
N SER A 128 -0.66 -12.05 -9.91
CA SER A 128 -1.33 -12.71 -11.04
C SER A 128 -2.59 -11.99 -11.52
N ALA A 129 -3.29 -11.27 -10.64
CA ALA A 129 -4.48 -10.48 -10.99
C ALA A 129 -4.12 -9.04 -11.44
N LEU A 130 -3.11 -8.42 -10.82
CA LEU A 130 -2.68 -7.04 -11.13
C LEU A 130 -1.61 -6.91 -12.22
N GLN A 131 -0.76 -7.92 -12.44
CA GLN A 131 0.24 -7.89 -13.53
C GLN A 131 -0.28 -8.49 -14.83
N SER A 132 -1.30 -9.34 -14.78
CA SER A 132 -2.03 -9.68 -16.00
C SER A 132 -2.72 -8.42 -16.51
N SER A 133 -2.84 -8.28 -17.83
CA SER A 133 -3.50 -7.19 -18.55
C SER A 133 -4.97 -6.91 -18.16
N GLU A 134 -5.48 -7.52 -17.08
CA GLU A 134 -6.86 -7.48 -16.63
C GLU A 134 -7.22 -6.21 -15.83
N ILE A 135 -6.39 -5.72 -14.91
CA ILE A 135 -6.73 -4.49 -14.18
C ILE A 135 -6.67 -3.23 -15.06
N PRO A 136 -5.64 -3.07 -15.92
CA PRO A 136 -5.63 -2.01 -16.92
C PRO A 136 -6.90 -1.95 -17.78
N SER A 137 -7.34 -3.11 -18.28
CA SER A 137 -8.54 -3.22 -19.12
C SER A 137 -9.84 -3.02 -18.34
N ARG A 138 -9.92 -3.54 -17.11
CA ARG A 138 -11.12 -3.40 -16.26
C ARG A 138 -11.30 -1.99 -15.72
N LEU A 139 -10.24 -1.28 -15.32
CA LEU A 139 -10.38 0.10 -14.83
C LEU A 139 -10.53 1.14 -15.95
N ARG A 140 -10.36 0.74 -17.23
CA ARG A 140 -10.62 1.57 -18.43
C ARG A 140 -9.95 2.95 -18.37
N GLY A 141 -8.68 2.97 -17.97
CA GLY A 141 -7.87 4.20 -17.90
C GLY A 141 -8.09 5.10 -16.68
N ARG A 142 -8.94 4.72 -15.71
CA ARG A 142 -9.18 5.49 -14.46
C ARG A 142 -8.10 5.27 -13.39
N TYR A 143 -6.87 4.92 -13.79
CA TYR A 143 -5.86 4.52 -12.83
C TYR A 143 -4.45 4.90 -13.30
N ILE A 144 -3.56 5.05 -12.32
CA ILE A 144 -2.11 5.15 -12.51
C ILE A 144 -1.45 4.01 -11.74
N SER A 145 -0.45 3.37 -12.34
CA SER A 145 0.28 2.28 -11.70
C SER A 145 1.56 2.79 -11.03
N VAL A 146 1.77 2.40 -9.77
CA VAL A 146 3.03 2.56 -9.05
C VAL A 146 3.65 1.18 -8.86
N LEU A 147 4.81 0.95 -9.46
CA LEU A 147 5.53 -0.32 -9.35
C LEU A 147 6.39 -0.35 -8.08
N LEU A 148 6.11 -1.30 -7.20
CA LEU A 148 6.93 -1.62 -6.04
C LEU A 148 7.71 -2.92 -6.29
N LEU A 149 9.02 -2.79 -6.43
CA LEU A 149 9.93 -3.92 -6.52
C LEU A 149 10.42 -4.34 -5.12
N PRO A 150 11.04 -5.52 -4.97
CA PRO A 150 11.84 -5.83 -3.79
C PRO A 150 12.86 -4.72 -3.51
N PHE A 151 13.37 -4.64 -2.28
CA PHE A 151 14.34 -3.64 -1.90
C PHE A 151 15.52 -3.60 -2.87
N SER A 152 15.88 -2.41 -3.31
CA SER A 152 17.16 -2.21 -3.98
C SER A 152 18.29 -2.41 -2.97
N PHE A 153 19.47 -2.79 -3.46
CA PHE A 153 20.66 -2.84 -2.60
C PHE A 153 20.89 -1.50 -1.88
N ARG A 154 20.58 -0.38 -2.55
CA ARG A 154 20.61 0.96 -1.96
C ARG A 154 19.72 1.04 -0.72
N GLU A 155 18.44 0.68 -0.81
CA GLU A 155 17.49 0.71 0.33
C GLU A 155 17.94 -0.18 1.49
N VAL A 156 18.55 -1.34 1.19
CA VAL A 156 19.09 -2.24 2.22
C VAL A 156 20.35 -1.64 2.88
N SER A 157 21.23 -1.04 2.08
CA SER A 157 22.49 -0.43 2.53
C SER A 157 22.30 0.93 3.20
N SER A 158 21.26 1.68 2.84
CA SER A 158 21.03 3.07 3.28
C SER A 158 20.59 3.18 4.74
N LYS A 159 20.37 2.05 5.43
CA LYS A 159 20.25 2.02 6.89
C LYS A 159 21.48 2.61 7.58
N GLU A 160 22.59 2.66 6.87
CA GLU A 160 23.77 3.37 7.30
C GLU A 160 24.16 4.30 6.15
N LYS A 161 24.23 5.61 6.41
CA LYS A 161 25.04 6.51 5.57
C LYS A 161 26.49 6.11 5.79
N ILE A 162 26.89 4.95 5.28
CA ILE A 162 28.24 4.43 5.48
C ILE A 162 29.13 5.27 4.59
N ASP A 163 29.72 6.31 5.17
CA ASP A 163 30.99 6.78 4.66
C ASP A 163 31.96 5.63 4.88
N ILE A 164 32.26 4.90 3.79
CA ILE A 164 33.07 3.70 3.81
C ILE A 164 34.55 4.09 4.02
N THR A 165 34.88 4.48 5.24
CA THR A 165 36.19 5.04 5.58
C THR A 165 37.14 3.94 6.04
N THR A 166 36.62 2.95 6.78
CA THR A 166 37.41 1.89 7.42
C THR A 166 37.38 0.56 6.64
N PHE A 167 38.37 -0.30 6.90
CA PHE A 167 38.38 -1.66 6.35
C PHE A 167 37.24 -2.53 6.90
N ARG A 168 36.75 -2.24 8.13
CA ARG A 168 35.63 -2.95 8.76
C ARG A 168 34.32 -2.67 8.02
N GLU A 169 34.03 -1.40 7.74
CA GLU A 169 32.86 -0.98 6.95
C GLU A 169 32.87 -1.57 5.54
N ARG A 170 34.05 -1.59 4.88
CA ARG A 170 34.23 -2.27 3.59
C ARG A 170 33.88 -3.75 3.67
N GLY A 171 34.32 -4.43 4.73
CA GLY A 171 33.99 -5.84 4.98
C GLY A 171 32.50 -6.06 5.18
N ALA A 172 31.85 -5.23 6.00
CA ALA A 172 30.43 -5.31 6.31
C ALA A 172 29.56 -5.12 5.05
N ILE A 173 29.85 -4.12 4.22
CA ILE A 173 29.12 -3.90 2.96
C ILE A 173 29.31 -5.05 1.98
N LYS A 174 30.52 -5.61 1.88
CA LYS A 174 30.76 -6.78 1.02
C LYS A 174 29.96 -8.00 1.49
N ALA A 175 29.89 -8.23 2.80
CA ALA A 175 29.05 -9.28 3.36
C ALA A 175 27.57 -9.05 3.03
N LEU A 176 27.07 -7.83 3.25
CA LEU A 176 25.70 -7.46 2.90
C LEU A 176 25.39 -7.60 1.40
N LEU A 177 26.34 -7.25 0.54
CA LEU A 177 26.20 -7.42 -0.91
C LEU A 177 26.15 -8.90 -1.29
N ASN A 178 26.97 -9.74 -0.67
CA ASN A 178 26.91 -11.19 -0.90
C ASN A 178 25.56 -11.77 -0.46
N ASP A 179 25.04 -11.35 0.69
CA ASP A 179 23.70 -11.75 1.15
C ASP A 179 22.63 -11.29 0.16
N TYR A 180 22.70 -10.04 -0.31
CA TYR A 180 21.77 -9.50 -1.29
C TYR A 180 21.83 -10.24 -2.64
N MET A 181 23.02 -10.61 -3.11
CA MET A 181 23.16 -11.39 -4.34
C MET A 181 22.62 -12.83 -4.18
N THR A 182 22.68 -13.38 -2.97
CA THR A 182 22.23 -14.75 -2.67
C THR A 182 20.71 -14.82 -2.48
N TRP A 183 20.15 -13.89 -1.69
CA TRP A 183 18.76 -13.93 -1.25
C TRP A 183 17.86 -12.91 -1.96
N GLY A 184 18.44 -11.97 -2.70
CA GLY A 184 17.74 -10.86 -3.33
C GLY A 184 17.34 -9.76 -2.34
N GLY A 185 16.49 -8.85 -2.80
CA GLY A 185 15.97 -7.74 -2.01
C GLY A 185 14.61 -8.00 -1.36
N PHE A 186 14.19 -9.25 -1.22
CA PHE A 186 12.89 -9.52 -0.62
C PHE A 186 12.93 -9.22 0.89
N PRO A 187 11.91 -8.53 1.45
CA PRO A 187 11.71 -8.35 2.88
C PRO A 187 11.62 -9.67 3.65
#